data_AF-A0A9E2QRY0-F1
#
_entry.id   AF-A0A9E2QRY0-F1
#
_cell.length_a   1.000
_cell.length_b   1.000
_cell.length_c   1.000
_cell.angle_alpha   90.00
_cell.angle_beta   90.00
_cell.angle_gamma   90.00
#
_symmetry.space_group_name_H-M   'P 1'
#
loop_
_entity.id
_entity.type
_entity.pdbx_description
1 polymer ?
#
loop_
_entity_poly.entity_id
_entity_poly.type
_entity_poly.pdbx_seq_one_letter_code
_entity_poly.pdbx_strand_id
1 'polypeptide(L)'
;MLMRLLILLTSLLAASGARAQLLVTDLVGPASLASGGRVAILATLAPGQTLTLGPQARAVLAHLASGREFSLSGPGEFRLEADSVTGPGGAAISPSALPGGQLPAVSKTSRIAMAATRMRSLVGCEPDADPVSAGLEPTDTLIGADERTLRWTPVANADTYWVSIGPPGGGSLGVQVTPARSWQLPASIALTPGQTYEWRVQAFRGTLLLGTRVGSFGVLTADAAARLAQVAPAADAPLAHRVLQAAQWQELGARQRACRLWREIRAQRPDDAGLEALLR
;
A
#
# COMPACT_ATOMS: atom_id res chain seq x y z
N MET A 1 49.01 46.11 -29.24
CA MET A 1 48.97 45.11 -28.16
C MET A 1 47.57 45.15 -27.56
N LEU A 2 46.63 44.37 -28.10
CA LEU A 2 46.25 43.01 -27.63
C LEU A 2 45.87 43.00 -26.14
N MET A 3 44.57 42.87 -25.83
CA MET A 3 44.04 41.68 -25.15
C MET A 3 42.50 41.69 -25.20
N ARG A 4 41.92 40.93 -26.13
CA ARG A 4 40.52 40.48 -26.11
C ARG A 4 40.42 39.40 -25.02
N LEU A 5 39.67 39.63 -23.94
CA LEU A 5 39.34 38.58 -22.98
C LEU A 5 37.90 38.11 -23.23
N LEU A 6 37.81 36.96 -23.89
CA LEU A 6 36.62 36.20 -24.21
C LEU A 6 36.21 35.41 -22.94
N ILE A 7 35.17 35.83 -22.24
CA ILE A 7 34.59 35.03 -21.15
C ILE A 7 33.56 34.09 -21.77
N LEU A 8 33.95 32.81 -21.90
CA LEU A 8 33.04 31.71 -22.20
C LEU A 8 32.01 31.60 -21.07
N LEU A 9 30.77 31.94 -21.38
CA LEU A 9 29.61 31.66 -20.53
C LEU A 9 29.22 30.19 -20.72
N THR A 10 29.86 29.29 -19.97
CA THR A 10 29.49 27.88 -19.90
C THR A 10 28.14 27.74 -19.21
N SER A 11 27.07 27.68 -20.00
CA SER A 11 25.73 27.33 -19.53
C SER A 11 25.73 25.86 -19.08
N LEU A 12 26.01 25.60 -17.81
CA LEU A 12 25.58 24.36 -17.17
C LEU A 12 24.04 24.37 -17.16
N LEU A 13 23.41 23.72 -18.14
CA LEU A 13 22.05 23.24 -17.97
C LEU A 13 22.09 22.19 -16.85
N ALA A 14 21.79 22.64 -15.63
CA ALA A 14 21.34 21.72 -14.61
C ALA A 14 20.03 21.11 -15.12
N ALA A 15 20.09 19.86 -15.60
CA ALA A 15 18.90 19.04 -15.76
C ALA A 15 18.31 18.87 -14.36
N SER A 16 17.39 19.76 -14.00
CA SER A 16 16.53 19.61 -12.83
C SER A 16 15.75 18.33 -13.05
N GLY A 17 16.19 17.25 -12.40
CA GLY A 17 15.50 15.97 -12.42
C GLY A 17 14.06 16.18 -11.96
N ALA A 18 13.14 16.25 -12.92
CA ALA A 18 11.72 16.41 -12.65
C ALA A 18 11.28 15.19 -11.83
N ARG A 19 11.01 15.41 -10.55
CA ARG A 19 10.54 14.34 -9.66
C ARG A 19 9.17 13.88 -10.14
N ALA A 20 8.95 12.57 -10.18
CA ALA A 20 7.64 12.03 -10.49
C ALA A 20 6.61 12.55 -9.48
N GLN A 21 5.49 13.08 -9.98
CA GLN A 21 4.50 13.82 -9.19
C GLN A 21 3.09 13.23 -9.32
N LEU A 22 2.83 12.47 -10.37
CA LEU A 22 1.54 11.82 -10.62
C LEU A 22 1.67 10.31 -10.44
N LEU A 23 0.66 9.70 -9.83
CA LEU A 23 0.53 8.26 -9.66
C LEU A 23 -0.74 7.80 -10.37
N VAL A 24 -0.65 6.76 -11.19
CA VAL A 24 -1.83 6.13 -11.79
C VAL A 24 -2.54 5.30 -10.72
N THR A 25 -3.77 5.65 -10.37
CA THR A 25 -4.55 4.98 -9.31
C THR A 25 -5.70 4.13 -9.84
N ASP A 26 -6.13 4.37 -11.08
CA ASP A 26 -7.03 3.50 -11.83
C ASP A 26 -6.68 3.58 -13.32
N LEU A 27 -6.83 2.48 -14.03
CA LEU A 27 -6.60 2.40 -15.47
C LEU A 27 -7.53 1.34 -16.08
N VAL A 28 -8.24 1.73 -17.13
CA VAL A 28 -9.06 0.85 -17.96
C VAL A 28 -8.70 1.10 -19.42
N GLY A 29 -8.50 0.03 -20.19
CA GLY A 29 -8.16 0.12 -21.60
C GLY A 29 -6.69 0.49 -21.88
N PRO A 30 -6.33 0.67 -23.16
CA PRO A 30 -4.96 0.88 -23.59
C PRO A 30 -4.44 2.29 -23.24
N ALA A 31 -3.27 2.34 -22.61
CA ALA A 31 -2.54 3.57 -22.31
C ALA A 31 -1.03 3.40 -22.51
N SER A 32 -0.39 4.43 -23.07
CA SER A 32 1.05 4.45 -23.32
C SER A 32 1.62 5.84 -23.12
N LEU A 33 2.90 5.92 -22.75
CA LEU A 33 3.66 7.15 -22.81
C LEU A 33 4.19 7.37 -24.22
N ALA A 34 4.31 8.63 -24.63
CA ALA A 34 4.94 8.98 -25.91
C ALA A 34 6.39 8.46 -26.04
N SER A 35 7.06 8.19 -24.92
CA SER A 35 8.37 7.52 -24.87
C SER A 35 8.33 6.01 -25.16
N GLY A 36 7.15 5.44 -25.45
CA GLY A 36 6.95 4.02 -25.79
C GLY A 36 6.69 3.08 -24.59
N GLY A 37 6.66 3.60 -23.36
CA GLY A 37 6.37 2.81 -22.17
C GLY A 37 4.88 2.51 -22.00
N ARG A 38 4.53 1.25 -21.65
CA ARG A 38 3.17 0.93 -21.19
C ARG A 38 2.90 1.58 -19.83
N VAL A 39 1.67 2.00 -19.63
CA VAL A 39 1.20 2.56 -18.35
C VAL A 39 0.38 1.51 -17.62
N ALA A 40 0.54 1.44 -16.30
CA ALA A 40 -0.16 0.50 -15.42
C ALA A 40 -0.56 1.21 -14.12
N ILE A 41 -1.47 0.59 -13.35
CA ILE A 41 -1.78 1.05 -12.00
C ILE A 41 -0.48 1.10 -11.17
N LEU A 42 -0.33 2.17 -10.38
CA LEU A 42 0.86 2.54 -9.60
C LEU A 42 2.09 2.96 -10.41
N ALA A 43 1.96 3.14 -11.74
CA ALA A 43 2.98 3.83 -12.52
C ALA A 43 3.11 5.28 -12.05
N THR A 44 4.35 5.71 -11.82
CA THR A 44 4.68 7.09 -11.48
C THR A 44 5.03 7.86 -12.74
N LEU A 45 4.33 8.97 -12.97
CA LEU A 45 4.51 9.80 -14.15
C LEU A 45 5.17 11.13 -13.75
N ALA A 46 6.11 11.58 -14.58
CA ALA A 46 6.87 12.81 -14.38
C ALA A 46 6.26 13.97 -15.18
N PRO A 47 6.39 15.21 -14.69
CA PRO A 47 6.07 16.39 -15.47
C PRO A 47 6.81 16.41 -16.82
N GLY A 48 6.15 16.92 -17.85
CA GLY A 48 6.63 16.97 -19.22
C GLY A 48 6.39 15.70 -20.04
N GLN A 49 5.89 14.62 -19.43
CA GLN A 49 5.49 13.41 -20.16
C GLN A 49 4.14 13.61 -20.86
N THR A 50 3.94 12.91 -21.98
CA THR A 50 2.65 12.81 -22.66
C THR A 50 2.10 11.41 -22.49
N LEU A 51 0.88 11.32 -21.96
CA LEU A 51 0.09 10.12 -21.80
C LEU A 51 -0.92 10.02 -22.95
N THR A 52 -0.85 8.96 -23.74
CA THR A 52 -1.82 8.66 -24.78
C THR A 52 -2.81 7.63 -24.27
N LEU A 53 -4.10 7.95 -24.35
CA LEU A 53 -5.20 7.03 -24.06
C LEU A 53 -5.88 6.61 -25.36
N GLY A 54 -6.08 5.31 -25.56
CA GLY A 54 -6.82 4.80 -26.71
C GLY A 54 -8.35 4.94 -26.56
N PRO A 55 -9.11 4.43 -27.54
CA PRO A 55 -10.58 4.44 -27.49
C PRO A 55 -11.10 3.72 -26.24
N GLN A 56 -12.11 4.29 -25.59
CA GLN A 56 -12.72 3.76 -24.35
C GLN A 56 -11.74 3.61 -23.17
N ALA A 57 -10.51 4.10 -23.29
CA ALA A 57 -9.56 4.06 -22.19
C ALA A 57 -9.90 5.16 -21.17
N ARG A 58 -9.68 4.85 -19.90
CA ARG A 58 -9.84 5.79 -18.77
C ARG A 58 -8.64 5.64 -17.85
N ALA A 59 -8.11 6.76 -17.37
CA ALA A 59 -7.09 6.76 -16.32
C ALA A 59 -7.50 7.69 -15.19
N VAL A 60 -7.15 7.35 -13.95
CA VAL A 60 -7.23 8.27 -12.81
C VAL A 60 -5.82 8.49 -12.30
N LEU A 61 -5.41 9.76 -12.23
CA LEU A 61 -4.08 10.17 -11.78
C LEU A 61 -4.20 10.92 -10.45
N ALA A 62 -3.49 10.48 -9.43
CA ALA A 62 -3.35 11.20 -8.17
C ALA A 62 -2.06 12.02 -8.15
N HIS A 63 -2.17 13.32 -7.90
CA HIS A 63 -1.02 14.19 -7.67
C HIS A 63 -0.55 14.09 -6.22
N LEU A 64 0.63 13.51 -6.03
CA LEU A 64 1.11 13.10 -4.71
C LEU A 64 1.37 14.28 -3.77
N ALA A 65 1.74 15.45 -4.31
CA ALA A 65 2.06 16.61 -3.48
C ALA A 65 0.82 17.45 -3.11
N SER A 66 -0.19 17.50 -3.98
CA SER A 66 -1.39 18.34 -3.76
C SER A 66 -2.63 17.55 -3.34
N GLY A 67 -2.60 16.23 -3.47
CA GLY A 67 -3.76 15.37 -3.21
C GLY A 67 -4.89 15.53 -4.24
N ARG A 68 -4.63 16.15 -5.39
CA ARG A 68 -5.63 16.31 -6.46
C ARG A 68 -5.72 15.03 -7.31
N GLU A 69 -6.94 14.67 -7.69
CA GLU A 69 -7.16 13.62 -8.69
C GLU A 69 -7.50 14.22 -10.04
N PHE A 70 -7.02 13.58 -11.11
CA PHE A 70 -7.37 13.89 -12.49
C PHE A 70 -7.95 12.64 -13.13
N SER A 71 -9.23 12.69 -13.51
CA SER A 71 -9.85 11.63 -14.30
C SER A 71 -9.64 11.93 -15.78
N LEU A 72 -9.16 10.99 -16.58
CA LEU A 72 -8.87 11.17 -17.99
C LEU A 72 -9.68 10.16 -18.80
N SER A 73 -10.22 10.56 -19.94
CA SER A 73 -11.01 9.71 -20.83
C SER A 73 -10.50 9.83 -22.26
N GLY A 74 -10.16 8.71 -22.88
CA GLY A 74 -9.70 8.62 -24.26
C GLY A 74 -10.84 8.53 -25.29
N PRO A 75 -10.50 8.58 -26.58
CA PRO A 75 -9.13 8.67 -27.11
C PRO A 75 -8.53 10.08 -27.02
N GLY A 76 -7.23 10.20 -26.74
CA GLY A 76 -6.56 11.50 -26.73
C GLY A 76 -5.14 11.48 -26.15
N GLU A 77 -4.41 12.58 -26.38
CA GLU A 77 -3.09 12.84 -25.79
C GLU A 77 -3.21 13.84 -24.64
N PHE A 78 -2.65 13.48 -23.50
CA PHE A 78 -2.68 14.26 -22.27
C PHE A 78 -1.26 14.64 -21.87
N ARG A 79 -0.98 15.93 -21.83
CA ARG A 79 0.30 16.46 -21.38
C ARG A 79 0.27 16.68 -19.87
N LEU A 80 1.23 16.06 -19.20
CA LEU A 80 1.35 16.06 -17.75
C LEU A 80 2.24 17.23 -17.34
N GLU A 81 1.69 18.19 -16.62
CA GLU A 81 2.43 19.33 -16.09
C GLU A 81 2.74 19.11 -14.60
N ALA A 82 3.43 20.07 -13.99
CA ALA A 82 3.84 19.97 -12.58
C ALA A 82 2.67 19.99 -11.58
N ASP A 83 1.53 20.53 -11.96
CA ASP A 83 0.37 20.71 -11.06
C ASP A 83 -0.98 20.49 -11.75
N SER A 84 -0.96 20.13 -13.03
CA SER A 84 -2.11 20.09 -13.91
C SER A 84 -1.93 19.05 -15.00
N VAL A 85 -3.05 18.66 -15.62
CA VAL A 85 -3.07 17.81 -16.81
C VAL A 85 -3.83 18.55 -17.90
N THR A 86 -3.26 18.61 -19.09
CA THR A 86 -3.91 19.24 -20.25
C THR A 86 -4.20 18.18 -21.30
N GLY A 87 -5.34 18.26 -21.98
CA GLY A 87 -5.78 17.28 -22.97
C GLY A 87 -6.58 17.92 -24.10
N PRO A 88 -7.09 17.13 -25.06
CA PRO A 88 -7.88 17.65 -26.17
C PRO A 88 -9.18 18.27 -25.60
N GLY A 89 -9.28 19.60 -25.66
CA GLY A 89 -10.37 20.36 -25.03
C GLY A 89 -9.95 21.38 -23.95
N GLY A 90 -8.66 21.49 -23.62
CA GLY A 90 -8.09 22.68 -22.94
C GLY A 90 -8.06 22.70 -21.41
N ALA A 91 -8.72 21.78 -20.70
CA ALA A 91 -8.55 21.65 -19.25
C ALA A 91 -8.85 20.22 -18.78
N ALA A 92 -8.10 19.74 -17.79
CA ALA A 92 -8.43 18.50 -17.10
C ALA A 92 -9.87 18.53 -16.57
N ILE A 93 -10.62 17.55 -17.06
CA ILE A 93 -11.74 16.85 -16.45
C ILE A 93 -11.68 16.92 -14.91
N SER A 94 -12.78 17.41 -14.34
CA SER A 94 -13.10 17.64 -12.92
C SER A 94 -12.03 17.19 -11.91
N PRO A 95 -11.17 18.11 -11.44
CA PRO A 95 -10.32 17.82 -10.29
C PRO A 95 -11.19 17.55 -9.07
N SER A 96 -11.19 16.30 -8.60
CA SER A 96 -11.76 15.96 -7.30
C SER A 96 -10.64 16.00 -6.27
N ALA A 97 -10.96 16.46 -5.06
CA ALA A 97 -10.06 16.31 -3.93
C ALA A 97 -10.06 14.84 -3.50
N LEU A 98 -8.88 14.31 -3.16
CA LEU A 98 -8.81 13.06 -2.42
C LEU A 98 -9.51 13.22 -1.06
N PRO A 99 -10.20 12.18 -0.55
CA PRO A 99 -10.65 12.14 0.84
C PRO A 99 -9.47 12.42 1.76
N GLY A 100 -9.60 13.43 2.64
CA GLY A 100 -8.52 13.85 3.56
C GLY A 100 -7.63 15.00 3.05
N GLY A 101 -7.87 15.53 1.84
CA GLY A 101 -7.32 16.80 1.35
C GLY A 101 -5.83 16.81 0.98
N GLN A 102 -5.02 15.97 1.61
CA GLN A 102 -3.61 15.72 1.32
C GLN A 102 -3.28 14.27 1.67
N LEU A 103 -2.57 13.54 0.79
CA LEU A 103 -1.91 12.31 1.20
C LEU A 103 -0.89 12.69 2.29
N PRO A 104 -1.01 12.18 3.54
CA PRO A 104 -0.22 12.67 4.67
C PRO A 104 1.26 12.49 4.38
N ALA A 105 1.96 13.62 4.18
CA ALA A 105 3.41 13.73 3.99
C ALA A 105 4.08 12.54 3.29
N VAL A 106 3.48 12.07 2.18
CA VAL A 106 4.21 11.30 1.16
C VAL A 106 5.01 12.24 0.23
N SER A 107 5.22 13.47 0.71
CA SER A 107 5.98 14.56 0.09
C SER A 107 7.47 14.25 -0.09
N LYS A 108 7.93 13.07 0.34
CA LYS A 108 9.08 12.42 -0.30
C LYS A 108 8.51 11.45 -1.32
N THR A 109 8.28 11.95 -2.53
CA THR A 109 7.93 11.21 -3.75
C THR A 109 8.80 9.98 -4.00
N SER A 110 9.95 9.85 -3.32
CA SER A 110 10.70 8.60 -3.28
C SER A 110 10.00 7.48 -2.53
N ARG A 111 9.16 7.67 -1.50
CA ARG A 111 8.65 6.55 -0.69
C ARG A 111 7.45 5.83 -1.28
N ILE A 112 6.48 6.50 -1.90
CA ILE A 112 5.45 5.80 -2.69
C ILE A 112 6.00 5.30 -4.02
N ALA A 113 6.90 6.03 -4.68
CA ALA A 113 7.57 5.49 -5.86
C ALA A 113 8.49 4.30 -5.51
N MET A 114 9.21 4.35 -4.38
CA MET A 114 9.96 3.23 -3.82
C MET A 114 9.04 2.18 -3.21
N ALA A 115 7.82 2.50 -2.75
CA ALA A 115 6.84 1.50 -2.33
C ALA A 115 6.32 0.79 -3.56
N ALA A 116 5.90 1.51 -4.60
CA ALA A 116 5.54 0.96 -5.91
C ALA A 116 6.70 0.23 -6.60
N THR A 117 7.95 0.59 -6.31
CA THR A 117 9.15 -0.13 -6.79
C THR A 117 9.52 -1.32 -5.90
N ARG A 118 9.38 -1.24 -4.57
CA ARG A 118 9.54 -2.35 -3.60
C ARG A 118 8.40 -3.36 -3.73
N MET A 119 7.20 -2.91 -4.04
CA MET A 119 6.04 -3.73 -4.41
C MET A 119 6.27 -4.46 -5.74
N ARG A 120 7.12 -3.90 -6.62
CA ARG A 120 7.58 -4.59 -7.84
C ARG A 120 8.82 -5.48 -7.60
N SER A 121 9.42 -5.47 -6.40
CA SER A 121 10.73 -6.07 -6.14
C SER A 121 10.81 -6.94 -4.87
N LEU A 122 9.74 -7.08 -4.09
CA LEU A 122 9.72 -7.86 -2.85
C LEU A 122 8.33 -8.49 -2.67
N VAL A 123 8.30 -9.82 -2.70
CA VAL A 123 7.44 -10.76 -1.93
C VAL A 123 6.49 -10.02 -0.98
N GLY A 124 5.40 -9.47 -1.51
CA GLY A 124 4.65 -8.42 -0.83
C GLY A 124 3.51 -8.96 0.03
N CYS A 125 2.83 -9.98 -0.51
CA CYS A 125 1.59 -10.52 0.02
C CYS A 125 1.54 -12.04 0.09
N GLU A 126 2.60 -12.73 -0.35
CA GLU A 126 2.79 -14.11 0.08
C GLU A 126 3.07 -14.13 1.59
N PRO A 127 2.43 -15.03 2.35
CA PRO A 127 2.84 -15.27 3.72
C PRO A 127 4.33 -15.62 3.69
N ASP A 128 5.14 -14.89 4.46
CA ASP A 128 6.58 -15.15 4.57
C ASP A 128 6.81 -16.66 4.72
N ALA A 129 7.79 -17.18 3.98
CA ALA A 129 8.16 -18.59 3.92
C ALA A 129 8.70 -19.13 5.26
N ASP A 130 8.47 -18.45 6.38
CA ASP A 130 8.76 -18.94 7.72
C ASP A 130 7.68 -19.98 8.11
N PRO A 131 8.02 -21.27 8.16
CA PRO A 131 7.06 -22.31 8.53
C PRO A 131 6.52 -22.14 9.97
N VAL A 132 7.21 -21.39 10.83
CA VAL A 132 6.84 -21.17 12.24
C VAL A 132 5.66 -20.19 12.35
N SER A 133 5.65 -19.15 11.53
CA SER A 133 4.62 -18.09 11.54
C SER A 133 3.53 -18.30 10.48
N ALA A 134 3.73 -19.24 9.56
CA ALA A 134 2.80 -19.53 8.48
C ALA A 134 1.37 -19.69 9.00
N GLY A 135 0.40 -19.11 8.28
CA GLY A 135 -1.02 -19.25 8.61
C GLY A 135 -1.47 -18.61 9.92
N LEU A 136 -0.67 -17.73 10.53
CA LEU A 136 -1.05 -16.85 11.65
C LEU A 136 -1.41 -15.44 11.15
N GLU A 137 -2.47 -14.86 11.69
CA GLU A 137 -2.85 -13.46 11.50
C GLU A 137 -3.26 -12.84 12.85
N PRO A 138 -2.70 -11.69 13.26
CA PRO A 138 -1.64 -10.92 12.60
C PRO A 138 -0.23 -11.51 12.81
N THR A 139 0.62 -11.47 11.76
CA THR A 139 2.07 -11.72 11.89
C THR A 139 2.88 -10.71 11.06
N ASP A 140 4.01 -10.27 11.62
CA ASP A 140 5.02 -9.40 11.02
C ASP A 140 4.43 -8.14 10.36
N THR A 141 3.43 -7.57 11.04
CA THR A 141 2.63 -6.44 10.59
C THR A 141 2.32 -5.51 11.75
N LEU A 142 2.01 -4.25 11.42
CA LEU A 142 1.35 -3.34 12.36
C LEU A 142 -0.17 -3.47 12.25
N ILE A 143 -0.87 -3.36 13.38
CA ILE A 143 -2.34 -3.37 13.47
C ILE A 143 -2.87 -2.15 14.22
N GLY A 144 -4.12 -1.78 13.97
CA GLY A 144 -4.84 -0.82 14.81
C GLY A 144 -5.09 -1.37 16.22
N ALA A 145 -5.22 -0.48 17.22
CA ALA A 145 -5.52 -0.90 18.60
C ALA A 145 -6.94 -1.49 18.78
N ASP A 146 -7.81 -1.25 17.79
CA ASP A 146 -9.14 -1.79 17.62
C ASP A 146 -9.14 -3.17 16.91
N GLU A 147 -8.11 -3.46 16.13
CA GLU A 147 -7.91 -4.77 15.49
C GLU A 147 -7.47 -5.80 16.54
N ARG A 148 -8.45 -6.52 17.10
CA ARG A 148 -8.26 -7.38 18.28
C ARG A 148 -8.52 -8.86 18.02
N THR A 149 -8.52 -9.30 16.77
CA THR A 149 -8.75 -10.71 16.43
C THR A 149 -7.44 -11.40 16.01
N LEU A 150 -7.06 -12.46 16.72
CA LEU A 150 -6.01 -13.40 16.30
C LEU A 150 -6.66 -14.57 15.55
N ARG A 151 -6.05 -15.06 14.47
CA ARG A 151 -6.57 -16.15 13.61
C ARG A 151 -5.44 -17.06 13.20
N TRP A 152 -5.71 -18.36 13.14
CA TRP A 152 -4.73 -19.35 12.72
C TRP A 152 -5.31 -20.40 11.79
N THR A 153 -4.45 -20.97 10.95
CA THR A 153 -4.80 -22.09 10.08
C THR A 153 -4.98 -23.36 10.93
N PRO A 154 -6.01 -24.18 10.65
CA PRO A 154 -6.21 -25.42 11.38
C PRO A 154 -5.02 -26.35 11.24
N VAL A 155 -4.55 -26.91 12.36
CA VAL A 155 -3.58 -28.00 12.33
C VAL A 155 -4.37 -29.28 12.13
N ALA A 156 -3.98 -30.07 11.12
CA ALA A 156 -4.59 -31.37 10.87
C ALA A 156 -4.60 -32.17 12.18
N ASN A 157 -5.68 -32.90 12.44
CA ASN A 157 -5.82 -33.78 13.60
C ASN A 157 -5.96 -33.09 14.98
N ALA A 158 -5.91 -31.75 15.07
CA ALA A 158 -6.09 -31.02 16.32
C ALA A 158 -7.57 -30.89 16.73
N ASP A 159 -7.85 -31.05 18.03
CA ASP A 159 -9.16 -30.81 18.65
C ASP A 159 -9.19 -29.54 19.52
N THR A 160 -8.02 -29.09 20.01
CA THR A 160 -7.90 -27.99 20.96
C THR A 160 -6.69 -27.12 20.63
N TYR A 161 -6.80 -25.81 20.87
CA TYR A 161 -5.70 -24.85 20.78
C TYR A 161 -5.48 -24.14 22.10
N TRP A 162 -4.23 -24.02 22.51
CA TRP A 162 -3.78 -23.05 23.51
C TRP A 162 -3.18 -21.86 22.82
N VAL A 163 -3.74 -20.69 23.09
CA VAL A 163 -3.30 -19.43 22.51
C VAL A 163 -2.88 -18.49 23.61
N SER A 164 -1.67 -17.95 23.52
CA SER A 164 -1.15 -16.97 24.47
C SER A 164 -0.65 -15.74 23.75
N ILE A 165 -0.77 -14.57 24.37
CA ILE A 165 -0.21 -13.31 23.88
C ILE A 165 0.56 -12.62 25.00
N GLY A 166 1.68 -11.98 24.67
CA GLY A 166 2.51 -11.26 25.62
C GLY A 166 3.51 -10.34 24.94
N PRO A 167 4.31 -9.58 25.72
CA PRO A 167 5.42 -8.85 25.15
C PRO A 167 6.52 -9.83 24.66
N PRO A 168 7.37 -9.40 23.69
CA PRO A 168 8.52 -10.18 23.25
C PRO A 168 9.43 -10.53 24.42
N GLY A 169 9.93 -11.76 24.47
CA GLY A 169 10.86 -12.21 25.52
C GLY A 169 10.20 -12.74 26.80
N GLY A 170 8.88 -12.74 26.92
CA GLY A 170 8.15 -13.53 27.92
C GLY A 170 7.11 -12.74 28.73
N GLY A 171 6.36 -13.47 29.56
CA GLY A 171 5.15 -12.96 30.21
C GLY A 171 3.92 -13.17 29.33
N SER A 172 2.78 -13.48 29.96
CA SER A 172 1.51 -13.65 29.27
C SER A 172 0.54 -12.58 29.72
N LEU A 173 0.04 -11.78 28.79
CA LEU A 173 -1.05 -10.84 29.01
C LEU A 173 -2.41 -11.52 28.93
N GLY A 174 -2.50 -12.65 28.22
CA GLY A 174 -3.70 -13.46 28.17
C GLY A 174 -3.44 -14.82 27.58
N VAL A 175 -4.23 -15.80 28.05
CA VAL A 175 -4.24 -17.16 27.54
C VAL A 175 -5.69 -17.55 27.27
N GLN A 176 -5.91 -18.28 26.18
CA GLN A 176 -7.18 -18.85 25.81
C GLN A 176 -7.01 -20.32 25.41
N VAL A 177 -7.89 -21.17 25.93
CA VAL A 177 -8.07 -22.55 25.46
C VAL A 177 -9.32 -22.58 24.61
N THR A 178 -9.23 -23.06 23.37
CA THR A 178 -10.39 -23.07 22.48
C THR A 178 -10.26 -24.09 21.36
N PRO A 179 -11.35 -24.75 20.93
CA PRO A 179 -11.38 -25.49 19.67
C PRO A 179 -11.53 -24.58 18.45
N ALA A 180 -11.83 -23.28 18.66
CA ALA A 180 -11.96 -22.31 17.59
C ALA A 180 -10.62 -22.06 16.86
N ARG A 181 -10.70 -21.38 15.72
CA ARG A 181 -9.54 -21.02 14.87
C ARG A 181 -9.22 -19.53 14.94
N SER A 182 -9.82 -18.85 15.91
CA SER A 182 -9.67 -17.43 16.14
C SER A 182 -9.94 -17.10 17.59
N TRP A 183 -9.32 -16.04 18.08
CA TRP A 183 -9.54 -15.48 19.40
C TRP A 183 -9.73 -13.97 19.30
N GLN A 184 -10.88 -13.49 19.74
CA GLN A 184 -11.10 -12.07 19.96
C GLN A 184 -10.52 -11.69 21.33
N LEU A 185 -9.47 -10.88 21.33
CA LEU A 185 -8.84 -10.39 22.56
C LEU A 185 -9.87 -9.57 23.37
N PRO A 186 -10.10 -9.91 24.65
CA PRO A 186 -11.00 -9.14 25.49
C PRO A 186 -10.48 -7.73 25.72
N ALA A 187 -11.39 -6.79 26.02
CA ALA A 187 -11.04 -5.40 26.28
C ALA A 187 -10.04 -5.22 27.44
N SER A 188 -10.01 -6.17 28.38
CA SER A 188 -9.06 -6.21 29.50
C SER A 188 -7.60 -6.37 29.10
N ILE A 189 -7.31 -6.94 27.92
CA ILE A 189 -5.96 -6.97 27.36
C ILE A 189 -5.72 -5.62 26.67
N ALA A 190 -4.94 -4.76 27.34
CA ALA A 190 -4.59 -3.44 26.83
C ALA A 190 -3.41 -3.53 25.85
N LEU A 191 -3.69 -3.37 24.57
CA LEU A 191 -2.66 -3.20 23.54
C LEU A 191 -2.19 -1.74 23.53
N THR A 192 -0.92 -1.53 23.81
CA THR A 192 -0.30 -0.21 23.89
C THR A 192 0.18 0.24 22.52
N PRO A 193 -0.20 1.45 22.04
CA PRO A 193 0.30 2.00 20.79
C PRO A 193 1.84 2.02 20.72
N GLY A 194 2.40 1.62 19.59
CA GLY A 194 3.84 1.56 19.36
C GLY A 194 4.55 0.35 19.99
N GLN A 195 3.85 -0.51 20.75
CA GLN A 195 4.43 -1.73 21.29
C GLN A 195 4.34 -2.90 20.32
N THR A 196 5.28 -3.82 20.46
CA THR A 196 5.26 -5.13 19.77
C THR A 196 4.79 -6.20 20.74
N TYR A 197 4.08 -7.19 20.23
CA TYR A 197 3.58 -8.35 20.96
C TYR A 197 3.96 -9.62 20.21
N GLU A 198 4.22 -10.67 20.97
CA GLU A 198 4.34 -12.04 20.49
C GLU A 198 3.09 -12.80 20.89
N TRP A 199 2.61 -13.68 20.02
CA TRP A 199 1.56 -14.60 20.35
C TRP A 199 1.86 -15.99 19.80
N ARG A 200 1.35 -17.00 20.49
CA ARG A 200 1.68 -18.41 20.25
C ARG A 200 0.41 -19.21 20.16
N VAL A 201 0.37 -20.13 19.22
CA VAL A 201 -0.69 -21.13 19.07
C VAL A 201 -0.08 -22.51 19.20
N GLN A 202 -0.51 -23.26 20.20
CA GLN A 202 -0.16 -24.65 20.39
C GLN A 202 -1.38 -25.51 20.07
N ALA A 203 -1.24 -26.42 19.12
CA ALA A 203 -2.31 -27.30 18.67
C ALA A 203 -2.20 -28.67 19.35
N PHE A 204 -3.31 -29.17 19.88
CA PHE A 204 -3.35 -30.42 20.63
C PHE A 204 -4.40 -31.39 20.06
N ARG A 205 -4.14 -32.68 20.26
CA ARG A 205 -5.13 -33.76 20.22
C ARG A 205 -5.14 -34.44 21.58
N GLY A 206 -6.18 -34.21 22.38
CA GLY A 206 -6.14 -34.54 23.80
C GLY A 206 -4.92 -33.88 24.47
N THR A 207 -3.97 -34.68 24.95
CA THR A 207 -2.72 -34.19 25.57
C THR A 207 -1.53 -34.16 24.62
N LEU A 208 -1.66 -34.69 23.40
CA LEU A 208 -0.58 -34.74 22.43
C LEU A 208 -0.43 -33.37 21.73
N LEU A 209 0.72 -32.72 21.90
CA LEU A 209 1.09 -31.53 21.15
C LEU A 209 1.40 -31.91 19.70
N LEU A 210 0.59 -31.39 18.77
CA LEU A 210 0.74 -31.62 17.33
C LEU A 210 1.63 -30.56 16.66
N GLY A 211 1.75 -29.38 17.26
CA GLY A 211 2.61 -28.33 16.74
C GLY A 211 2.47 -27.04 17.52
N THR A 212 3.49 -26.20 17.37
CA THR A 212 3.51 -24.83 17.91
C THR A 212 3.80 -23.88 16.77
N ARG A 213 3.06 -22.77 16.72
CA ARG A 213 3.32 -21.63 15.85
C ARG A 213 3.46 -20.37 16.69
N VAL A 214 4.32 -19.47 16.25
CA VAL A 214 4.59 -18.20 16.94
C VAL A 214 4.48 -17.10 15.91
N GLY A 215 3.78 -16.02 16.25
CA GLY A 215 3.66 -14.84 15.41
C GLY A 215 3.95 -13.59 16.24
N SER A 216 4.31 -12.51 15.55
CA SER A 216 4.56 -11.22 16.19
C SER A 216 3.77 -10.13 15.49
N PHE A 217 3.35 -9.09 16.20
CA PHE A 217 2.76 -7.92 15.57
C PHE A 217 3.05 -6.67 16.40
N GLY A 218 3.08 -5.52 15.73
CA GLY A 218 3.14 -4.23 16.39
C GLY A 218 1.78 -3.54 16.41
N VAL A 219 1.59 -2.63 17.36
CA VAL A 219 0.43 -1.73 17.39
C VAL A 219 0.84 -0.40 16.80
N LEU A 220 0.05 0.13 15.88
CA LEU A 220 0.27 1.47 15.33
C LEU A 220 0.41 2.51 16.45
N THR A 221 1.31 3.48 16.27
CA THR A 221 1.36 4.66 17.16
C THR A 221 0.09 5.49 16.99
N ALA A 222 -0.26 6.29 17.99
CA ALA A 222 -1.41 7.19 17.91
C ALA A 222 -1.34 8.11 16.67
N ASP A 223 -0.16 8.65 16.37
CA ASP A 223 0.07 9.48 15.17
C ASP A 223 -0.15 8.71 13.87
N ALA A 224 0.33 7.47 13.79
CA ALA A 224 0.13 6.64 12.60
C ALA A 224 -1.35 6.26 12.42
N ALA A 225 -2.04 5.93 13.51
CA ALA A 225 -3.47 5.65 13.50
C ALA A 225 -4.28 6.89 13.09
N ALA A 226 -3.96 8.07 13.63
CA ALA A 226 -4.61 9.33 13.25
C ALA A 226 -4.40 9.66 11.76
N ARG A 227 -3.17 9.47 11.25
CA ARG A 227 -2.88 9.63 9.82
C ARG A 227 -3.67 8.67 8.94
N LEU A 228 -3.94 7.45 9.40
CA LEU A 228 -4.79 6.50 8.65
C LEU A 228 -6.26 6.86 8.69
N ALA A 229 -6.76 7.34 9.83
CA ALA A 229 -8.15 7.73 9.97
C ALA A 229 -8.51 8.93 9.08
N GLN A 230 -7.59 9.87 8.87
CA GLN A 230 -7.81 11.07 8.05
C GLN A 230 -8.12 10.79 6.57
N VAL A 231 -7.68 9.64 6.07
CA VAL A 231 -7.69 9.28 4.66
C VAL A 231 -8.34 7.93 4.43
N ALA A 232 -9.05 7.40 5.42
CA ALA A 232 -9.82 6.18 5.28
C ALA A 232 -10.97 6.42 4.27
N PRO A 233 -10.93 5.81 3.07
CA PRO A 233 -12.07 5.84 2.18
C PRO A 233 -13.34 5.29 2.83
N ALA A 234 -14.49 5.76 2.35
CA ALA A 234 -15.77 5.10 2.61
C ALA A 234 -15.74 3.63 2.11
N ALA A 235 -16.60 2.78 2.67
CA ALA A 235 -16.63 1.35 2.34
C ALA A 235 -16.88 1.07 0.84
N ASP A 236 -17.55 1.99 0.15
CA ASP A 236 -17.89 1.98 -1.27
C ASP A 236 -16.97 2.87 -2.12
N ALA A 237 -15.81 3.29 -1.59
CA ALA A 237 -14.96 4.23 -2.28
C ALA A 237 -14.47 3.72 -3.65
N PRO A 238 -14.27 4.64 -4.62
CA PRO A 238 -13.70 4.32 -5.92
C PRO A 238 -12.40 3.53 -5.83
N LEU A 239 -12.12 2.71 -6.85
CA LEU A 239 -10.90 1.88 -6.94
C LEU A 239 -9.63 2.69 -6.67
N ALA A 240 -9.53 3.90 -7.23
CA ALA A 240 -8.42 4.82 -7.03
C ALA A 240 -8.12 5.09 -5.55
N HIS A 241 -9.16 5.29 -4.72
CA HIS A 241 -9.00 5.55 -3.29
C HIS A 241 -8.56 4.29 -2.54
N ARG A 242 -9.07 3.12 -2.94
CA ARG A 242 -8.65 1.83 -2.36
C ARG A 242 -7.19 1.51 -2.67
N VAL A 243 -6.74 1.82 -3.90
CA VAL A 243 -5.32 1.68 -4.31
C VAL A 243 -4.41 2.56 -3.45
N LEU A 244 -4.80 3.82 -3.22
CA LEU A 244 -4.04 4.72 -2.35
C LEU A 244 -4.04 4.26 -0.89
N GLN A 245 -5.18 3.80 -0.37
CA GLN A 245 -5.30 3.25 0.98
C GLN A 245 -4.38 2.03 1.18
N ALA A 246 -4.38 1.09 0.23
CA ALA A 246 -3.53 -0.09 0.31
C ALA A 246 -2.04 0.28 0.30
N ALA A 247 -1.64 1.22 -0.58
CA ALA A 247 -0.26 1.72 -0.63
C ALA A 247 0.16 2.39 0.68
N GLN A 248 -0.73 3.15 1.31
CA GLN A 248 -0.45 3.83 2.57
C GLN A 248 -0.37 2.88 3.77
N TRP A 249 -1.28 1.91 3.87
CA TRP A 249 -1.19 0.86 4.90
C TRP A 249 0.15 0.13 4.81
N GLN A 250 0.61 -0.15 3.60
CA GLN A 250 1.91 -0.77 3.38
C GLN A 250 3.08 0.14 3.80
N GLU A 251 3.06 1.43 3.46
CA GLU A 251 4.10 2.39 3.90
C GLU A 251 4.19 2.48 5.43
N LEU A 252 3.05 2.38 6.11
CA LEU A 252 2.98 2.40 7.57
C LEU A 252 3.26 1.03 8.21
N GLY A 253 3.58 -0.01 7.44
CA GLY A 253 3.91 -1.33 7.97
C GLY A 253 2.70 -2.20 8.33
N ALA A 254 1.47 -1.78 8.01
CA ALA A 254 0.25 -2.59 8.12
C ALA A 254 0.11 -3.53 6.91
N ARG A 255 1.15 -4.36 6.69
CA ARG A 255 1.35 -5.20 5.50
C ARG A 255 0.19 -6.15 5.24
N GLN A 256 -0.27 -6.89 6.26
CA GLN A 256 -1.34 -7.88 6.05
C GLN A 256 -2.67 -7.21 5.65
N ARG A 257 -2.97 -6.04 6.21
CA ARG A 257 -4.15 -5.26 5.87
C ARG A 257 -4.08 -4.72 4.43
N ALA A 258 -2.92 -4.18 4.05
CA ALA A 258 -2.64 -3.79 2.68
C ALA A 258 -2.84 -4.97 1.70
N CYS A 259 -2.31 -6.14 2.04
CA CYS A 259 -2.40 -7.33 1.20
C CYS A 259 -3.80 -7.90 1.05
N ARG A 260 -4.63 -7.84 2.11
CA ARG A 260 -6.05 -8.20 1.99
C ARG A 260 -6.74 -7.27 0.99
N LEU A 261 -6.51 -5.96 1.11
CA LEU A 261 -7.10 -4.98 0.21
C LEU A 261 -6.58 -5.11 -1.23
N TRP A 262 -5.29 -5.37 -1.44
CA TRP A 262 -4.74 -5.63 -2.77
C TRP A 262 -5.38 -6.85 -3.44
N ARG A 263 -5.62 -7.93 -2.69
CA ARG A 263 -6.35 -9.11 -3.20
C ARG A 263 -7.78 -8.78 -3.60
N GLU A 264 -8.48 -7.97 -2.82
CA GLU A 264 -9.84 -7.51 -3.17
C GLU A 264 -9.87 -6.62 -4.42
N ILE A 265 -8.90 -5.71 -4.55
CA ILE A 265 -8.70 -4.86 -5.74
C ILE A 265 -8.44 -5.75 -6.98
N ARG A 266 -7.56 -6.75 -6.84
CA ARG A 266 -7.25 -7.70 -7.91
C ARG A 266 -8.45 -8.53 -8.34
N ALA A 267 -9.27 -8.99 -7.39
CA ALA A 267 -10.48 -9.75 -7.69
C ALA A 267 -11.47 -8.96 -8.57
N GLN A 268 -11.47 -7.63 -8.48
CA GLN A 268 -12.30 -6.73 -9.31
C GLN A 268 -11.66 -6.40 -10.67
N ARG A 269 -10.36 -6.69 -10.83
CA ARG A 269 -9.54 -6.39 -12.02
C ARG A 269 -8.69 -7.61 -12.41
N PRO A 270 -9.29 -8.76 -12.76
CA PRO A 270 -8.55 -10.01 -13.04
C PRO A 270 -7.67 -9.94 -14.30
N ASP A 271 -7.83 -8.93 -15.16
CA ASP A 271 -7.03 -8.77 -16.39
C ASP A 271 -5.92 -7.72 -16.27
N ASP A 272 -5.78 -7.05 -15.12
CA ASP A 272 -4.72 -6.05 -14.92
C ASP A 272 -3.39 -6.69 -14.55
N ALA A 273 -2.49 -6.79 -15.54
CA ALA A 273 -1.15 -7.35 -15.37
C ALA A 273 -0.25 -6.53 -14.42
N GLY A 274 -0.53 -5.23 -14.26
CA GLY A 274 0.19 -4.37 -13.31
C GLY A 274 -0.14 -4.76 -11.87
N LEU A 275 -1.43 -4.96 -11.56
CA LEU A 275 -1.87 -5.45 -10.26
C LEU A 275 -1.42 -6.88 -9.99
N GLU A 276 -1.36 -7.74 -11.02
CA GLU A 276 -0.83 -9.09 -10.89
C GLU A 276 0.64 -9.09 -10.42
N ALA A 277 1.47 -8.21 -10.98
CA ALA A 277 2.87 -8.09 -10.61
C ALA A 277 3.10 -7.60 -9.16
N LEU A 278 2.09 -6.99 -8.52
CA LEU A 278 2.19 -6.51 -7.12
C LEU A 278 1.91 -7.60 -6.08
N LEU A 279 1.25 -8.68 -6.49
CA LEU A 279 0.80 -9.76 -5.61
C LEU A 279 1.69 -11.01 -5.69
N ARG A 280 2.63 -11.04 -6.63
CA ARG A 280 3.71 -12.03 -6.71
C ARG A 280 4.91 -11.53 -5.90
#